data_AF-A0A4W3GY98-F1
#
_entry.id   AF-A0A4W3GY98-F1
#
_cell.length_a   1.000
_cell.length_b   1.000
_cell.length_c   1.000
_cell.angle_alpha   90.00
_cell.angle_beta   90.00
_cell.angle_gamma   90.00
#
_symmetry.space_group_name_H-M   'P 1'
#
loop_
_entity.id
_entity.type
_entity.pdbx_description
1 polymer ?
#
loop_
_entity_poly.entity_id
_entity_poly.type
_entity_poly.pdbx_seq_one_letter_code
_entity_poly.pdbx_strand_id
1 'polypeptide(L)'
;GHWAFSRENDCQRLTVSSPVWYEHLLFNCSHSDGLAEVYSEELHRYLVEVTGVNRVWFGVTKCGSNWCLTGSNQPVSYTKWGSGEPSNRILAYEYCAELHSDHKWNSISCSSSKYYVCQECKSPPILFV
;
A
#
# COMPACT_ATOMS: atom_id res chain seq x y z
N GLY A 1 20.42 6.55 30.45
CA GLY A 1 19.46 7.42 29.75
C GLY A 1 19.15 6.77 28.43
N HIS A 2 17.87 6.66 28.06
CA HIS A 2 17.39 5.78 27.00
C HIS A 2 17.94 6.19 25.63
N TRP A 3 18.67 5.27 24.98
CA TRP A 3 18.97 5.36 23.56
C TRP A 3 17.68 5.04 22.81
N ALA A 4 17.01 6.05 22.25
CA ALA A 4 15.97 5.79 21.26
C ALA A 4 16.69 5.35 19.98
N PHE A 5 16.52 4.08 19.60
CA PHE A 5 16.81 3.63 18.25
C PHE A 5 15.98 4.50 17.29
N SER A 6 16.60 5.48 16.64
CA SER A 6 16.00 6.11 15.46
C SER A 6 16.05 5.08 14.34
N ARG A 7 14.97 4.31 14.16
CA ARG A 7 14.82 3.49 12.96
C ARG A 7 14.58 4.44 11.79
N GLU A 8 15.34 4.26 10.71
CA GLU A 8 15.46 5.09 9.51
C GLU A 8 14.15 5.30 8.68
N ASN A 9 12.95 5.13 9.24
CA ASN A 9 11.67 5.15 8.51
C ASN A 9 10.57 6.02 9.17
N ASP A 10 10.92 7.02 9.97
CA ASP A 10 9.96 7.81 10.75
C ASP A 10 9.24 8.90 9.94
N CYS A 11 8.66 8.54 8.81
CA CYS A 11 7.99 9.56 8.00
C CYS A 11 6.81 9.11 7.18
N GLN A 12 6.38 7.84 7.22
CA GLN A 12 5.26 7.34 6.39
C GLN A 12 3.93 7.99 6.77
N ARG A 13 3.61 9.13 6.16
CA ARG A 13 2.28 9.76 6.15
C ARG A 13 1.48 9.14 5.01
N LEU A 14 0.25 8.75 5.30
CA LEU A 14 -0.64 8.18 4.29
C LEU A 14 -1.68 9.21 3.83
N THR A 15 -1.79 9.40 2.52
CA THR A 15 -2.76 10.32 1.91
C THR A 15 -3.70 9.54 1.00
N VAL A 16 -5.00 9.55 1.32
CA VAL A 16 -6.04 8.95 0.49
C VAL A 16 -6.38 9.90 -0.67
N SER A 17 -6.34 9.37 -1.89
CA SER A 17 -6.56 10.11 -3.13
C SER A 17 -7.78 9.59 -3.90
N SER A 18 -8.37 10.46 -4.73
CA SER A 18 -9.58 10.20 -5.52
C SER A 18 -9.46 8.97 -6.43
N PRO A 19 -10.57 8.34 -6.85
CA PRO A 19 -10.48 7.09 -7.61
C PRO A 19 -9.82 7.21 -8.98
N VAL A 20 -8.93 6.26 -9.29
CA VAL A 20 -8.31 6.07 -10.62
C VAL A 20 -8.11 4.58 -10.94
N TRP A 21 -7.86 4.27 -12.22
CA TRP A 21 -7.50 2.92 -12.66
C TRP A 21 -6.10 2.51 -12.17
N TYR A 22 -5.89 1.21 -11.96
CA TYR A 22 -4.69 0.68 -11.32
C TYR A 22 -3.39 1.05 -12.07
N GLU A 23 -3.42 1.05 -13.39
CA GLU A 23 -2.29 1.41 -14.26
C GLU A 23 -1.78 2.84 -14.05
N HIS A 24 -2.60 3.73 -13.47
CA HIS A 24 -2.23 5.12 -13.20
C HIS A 24 -1.68 5.35 -11.79
N LEU A 25 -1.70 4.34 -10.92
CA LEU A 25 -1.38 4.52 -9.50
C LEU A 25 0.07 4.95 -9.26
N LEU A 26 1.03 4.28 -9.91
CA LEU A 26 2.45 4.60 -9.76
C LEU A 26 2.76 6.02 -10.24
N PHE A 27 2.15 6.44 -11.36
CA PHE A 27 2.29 7.81 -11.85
C PHE A 27 1.66 8.81 -10.88
N ASN A 28 0.48 8.52 -10.35
CA ASN A 28 -0.21 9.45 -9.46
C ASN A 28 0.47 9.63 -8.10
N CYS A 29 1.13 8.59 -7.57
CA CYS A 29 1.97 8.69 -6.37
C CYS A 29 3.44 9.02 -6.68
N SER A 30 3.78 9.46 -7.91
CA SER A 30 5.17 9.81 -8.27
C SER A 30 5.65 11.13 -7.63
N HIS A 31 4.74 12.00 -7.23
CA HIS A 31 5.05 13.23 -6.49
C HIS A 31 5.20 12.99 -4.98
N SER A 32 5.04 11.74 -4.54
CA SER A 32 5.23 11.26 -3.19
C SER A 32 6.24 10.10 -3.19
N ASP A 33 6.40 9.41 -2.07
CA ASP A 33 7.30 8.24 -1.97
C ASP A 33 6.61 6.94 -2.44
N GLY A 34 5.74 7.04 -3.44
CA GLY A 34 5.01 5.92 -4.04
C GLY A 34 3.71 5.55 -3.32
N LEU A 35 3.19 4.37 -3.66
CA LEU A 35 2.01 3.79 -3.01
C LEU A 35 2.33 3.34 -1.59
N ALA A 36 1.32 3.33 -0.72
CA ALA A 36 1.44 2.94 0.68
C ALA A 36 1.84 1.47 0.88
N GLU A 37 3.12 1.23 1.16
CA GLU A 37 3.64 -0.10 1.46
C GLU A 37 3.24 -0.52 2.89
N VAL A 38 2.55 -1.66 3.02
CA VAL A 38 2.12 -2.20 4.32
C VAL A 38 2.87 -3.49 4.63
N TYR A 39 3.77 -3.41 5.62
CA TYR A 39 4.64 -4.51 6.02
C TYR A 39 4.60 -4.81 7.53
N SER A 40 3.67 -4.21 8.28
CA SER A 40 3.46 -4.48 9.71
C SER A 40 2.01 -4.29 10.15
N GLU A 41 1.68 -4.74 11.37
CA GLU A 41 0.36 -4.54 11.97
C GLU A 41 0.06 -3.06 12.21
N GLU A 42 1.06 -2.30 12.65
CA GLU A 42 0.95 -0.87 12.91
C GLU A 42 0.57 -0.12 11.63
N LEU A 43 1.24 -0.41 10.50
CA LEU A 43 0.93 0.18 9.21
C LEU A 43 -0.43 -0.23 8.67
N HIS A 44 -0.83 -1.48 8.90
CA HIS A 44 -2.16 -1.94 8.52
C HIS A 44 -3.25 -1.18 9.28
N ARG A 45 -3.09 -0.99 10.59
CA ARG A 45 -4.02 -0.20 11.39
C ARG A 45 -4.06 1.26 10.93
N TYR A 46 -2.91 1.85 10.64
CA TYR A 46 -2.85 3.22 10.15
C TYR A 46 -3.52 3.37 8.78
N LEU A 47 -3.32 2.42 7.87
CA LEU A 47 -4.02 2.36 6.58
C LEU A 47 -5.55 2.31 6.79
N VAL A 48 -6.03 1.46 7.69
CA VAL A 48 -7.48 1.36 8.01
C VAL A 48 -8.01 2.66 8.58
N GLU A 49 -7.26 3.32 9.47
CA GLU A 49 -7.66 4.59 10.08
C GLU A 49 -7.84 5.71 9.05
N VAL A 50 -6.88 5.88 8.13
CA VAL A 50 -6.95 6.96 7.13
C VAL A 50 -7.95 6.69 6.02
N THR A 51 -8.22 5.42 5.72
CA THR A 51 -9.13 5.00 4.63
C THR A 51 -10.58 4.83 5.09
N GLY A 52 -10.81 4.55 6.37
CA GLY A 52 -12.12 4.22 6.91
C GLY A 52 -12.67 2.95 6.25
N VAL A 53 -13.90 3.04 5.72
CA VAL A 53 -14.58 1.92 5.05
C VAL A 53 -14.37 1.89 3.53
N ASN A 54 -13.52 2.76 2.99
CA ASN A 54 -13.27 2.82 1.55
C ASN A 54 -12.47 1.61 1.08
N ARG A 55 -12.84 1.09 -0.09
CA ARG A 55 -11.99 0.12 -0.80
C ARG A 55 -10.87 0.88 -1.49
N VAL A 56 -9.63 0.57 -1.14
CA VAL A 56 -8.47 1.33 -1.66
C VAL A 56 -7.40 0.44 -2.25
N TRP A 57 -6.73 0.96 -3.27
CA TRP A 57 -5.43 0.46 -3.69
C TRP A 57 -4.33 0.92 -2.73
N PHE A 58 -3.39 0.02 -2.44
CA PHE A 58 -2.20 0.28 -1.64
C PHE A 58 -0.98 -0.40 -2.27
N GLY A 59 0.19 -0.19 -1.70
CA GLY A 59 1.49 -0.56 -2.27
C GLY A 59 1.83 -2.04 -2.18
N VAL A 60 0.91 -2.92 -2.58
CA VAL A 60 1.12 -4.37 -2.69
C VAL A 60 0.62 -4.85 -4.06
N THR A 61 1.51 -5.53 -4.79
CA THR A 61 1.24 -6.05 -6.13
C THR A 61 1.70 -7.49 -6.28
N LYS A 62 1.20 -8.19 -7.30
CA LYS A 62 1.71 -9.51 -7.67
C LYS A 62 3.10 -9.38 -8.31
N CYS A 63 4.03 -10.26 -7.92
CA CYS A 63 5.39 -10.35 -8.45
C CYS A 63 5.73 -11.84 -8.72
N GLY A 64 5.42 -12.31 -9.93
CA GLY A 64 5.46 -13.73 -10.25
C GLY A 64 4.44 -14.52 -9.42
N SER A 65 4.87 -15.57 -8.73
CA SER A 65 3.99 -16.35 -7.84
C SER A 65 3.77 -15.70 -6.46
N ASN A 66 4.54 -14.65 -6.12
CA ASN A 66 4.53 -13.99 -4.82
C ASN A 66 3.76 -12.66 -4.86
N TRP A 67 3.64 -12.04 -3.68
CA TRP A 67 3.18 -10.67 -3.51
C TRP A 67 4.36 -9.82 -3.03
N CYS A 68 4.52 -8.63 -3.58
CA CYS A 68 5.63 -7.73 -3.28
C CYS A 68 5.13 -6.32 -2.98
N LEU A 69 5.94 -5.59 -2.23
CA LEU A 69 5.78 -4.16 -2.03
C LEU A 69 6.13 -3.41 -3.32
N THR A 70 5.35 -2.38 -3.68
CA THR A 70 5.46 -1.74 -5.00
C THR A 70 6.70 -0.87 -5.20
N GLY A 71 7.27 -0.30 -4.13
CA GLY A 71 8.45 0.55 -4.20
C GLY A 71 9.75 -0.25 -4.12
N SER A 72 9.86 -1.16 -3.15
CA SER A 72 11.07 -1.96 -2.92
C SER A 72 11.14 -3.26 -3.75
N ASN A 73 10.02 -3.68 -4.35
CA ASN A 73 9.85 -4.96 -5.01
C ASN A 73 10.22 -6.17 -4.13
N GLN A 74 10.27 -5.98 -2.81
CA GLN A 74 10.55 -7.04 -1.85
C GLN A 74 9.30 -7.86 -1.58
N PRO A 75 9.42 -9.19 -1.38
CA PRO A 75 8.30 -10.02 -0.98
C PRO A 75 7.64 -9.49 0.30
N VAL A 76 6.31 -9.48 0.34
CA VAL A 76 5.59 -9.10 1.56
C VAL A 76 5.82 -10.15 2.65
N SER A 77 6.27 -9.71 3.82
CA SER A 77 6.46 -10.56 5.01
C SER A 77 5.25 -10.55 5.95
N TYR A 78 4.37 -9.56 5.79
CA TYR A 78 3.16 -9.36 6.57
C TYR A 78 1.95 -9.31 5.63
N THR A 79 0.85 -9.94 6.04
CA THR A 79 -0.40 -9.91 5.27
C THR A 79 -1.62 -9.90 6.19
N LYS A 80 -2.73 -9.31 5.72
CA LYS A 80 -4.04 -9.36 6.37
C LYS A 80 -5.14 -9.79 5.40
N TRP A 81 -4.86 -10.83 4.62
CA TRP A 81 -5.84 -11.42 3.71
C TRP A 81 -7.16 -11.74 4.40
N GLY A 82 -8.26 -11.47 3.69
CA GLY A 82 -9.59 -11.92 4.06
C GLY A 82 -9.71 -13.45 3.99
N SER A 83 -10.82 -13.98 4.50
CA SER A 83 -11.06 -15.43 4.42
C SER A 83 -11.15 -15.88 2.95
N GLY A 84 -10.36 -16.88 2.58
CA GLY A 84 -10.29 -17.38 1.20
C GLY A 84 -9.37 -16.57 0.27
N GLU A 85 -8.70 -15.54 0.78
CA GLU A 85 -7.76 -14.71 0.04
C GLU A 85 -6.28 -15.05 0.37
N PRO A 86 -5.35 -14.83 -0.57
CA PRO A 86 -5.59 -14.44 -1.96
C PRO A 86 -6.27 -15.59 -2.72
N SER A 87 -7.32 -15.28 -3.48
CA SER A 87 -8.05 -16.30 -4.24
C SER A 87 -7.12 -16.95 -5.28
N ASN A 88 -7.11 -18.28 -5.31
CA ASN A 88 -6.36 -19.07 -6.29
C ASN A 88 -7.15 -19.29 -7.60
N ARG A 89 -8.30 -18.60 -7.75
CA ARG A 89 -9.35 -19.02 -8.67
C ARG A 89 -9.05 -18.76 -10.14
N ILE A 90 -8.06 -17.93 -10.50
CA ILE A 90 -7.71 -17.68 -11.91
C ILE A 90 -6.20 -17.50 -12.06
N LEU A 91 -5.66 -18.17 -13.08
CA LEU A 91 -4.28 -18.12 -13.58
C LEU A 91 -3.87 -16.76 -14.20
N ALA A 92 -4.52 -15.66 -13.82
CA ALA A 92 -4.25 -14.35 -14.41
C ALA A 92 -3.09 -13.68 -13.69
N TYR A 93 -2.09 -13.23 -14.44
CA TYR A 93 -0.97 -12.43 -13.95
C TYR A 93 -1.37 -10.99 -13.52
N GLU A 94 -2.67 -10.67 -13.51
CA GLU A 94 -3.24 -9.33 -13.34
C GLU A 94 -4.09 -9.19 -12.07
N TYR A 95 -3.60 -9.74 -10.95
CA TYR A 95 -4.21 -9.53 -9.64
C TYR A 95 -3.48 -8.48 -8.83
N CYS A 96 -4.28 -7.61 -8.22
CA CYS A 96 -3.86 -6.51 -7.37
C CYS A 96 -4.46 -6.67 -5.97
N ALA A 97 -3.81 -6.09 -4.97
CA ALA A 97 -4.30 -6.12 -3.60
C ALA A 97 -5.05 -4.83 -3.30
N GLU A 98 -6.30 -4.94 -2.85
CA GLU A 98 -7.03 -3.83 -2.25
C GLU A 98 -7.18 -4.03 -0.74
N LEU A 99 -7.26 -2.95 0.02
CA LEU A 99 -7.92 -2.98 1.31
C LEU A 99 -9.42 -2.97 1.06
N HIS A 100 -10.12 -3.96 1.58
CA HIS A 100 -11.56 -4.12 1.43
C HIS A 100 -12.31 -3.48 2.61
N SER A 101 -13.62 -3.28 2.47
CA SER A 101 -14.45 -2.55 3.45
C SER A 101 -14.58 -3.23 4.82
N ASP A 102 -14.17 -4.49 4.93
CA ASP A 102 -14.05 -5.26 6.18
C ASP A 102 -12.65 -5.14 6.82
N HIS A 103 -11.85 -4.19 6.34
CA HIS A 103 -10.47 -3.92 6.78
C HIS A 103 -9.51 -5.10 6.55
N LYS A 104 -9.83 -6.00 5.61
CA LYS A 104 -8.95 -7.09 5.19
C LYS A 104 -8.43 -6.86 3.77
N TRP A 105 -7.36 -7.55 3.42
CA TRP A 105 -6.82 -7.51 2.07
C TRP A 105 -7.62 -8.45 1.19
N ASN A 106 -7.91 -8.00 -0.02
CA ASN A 106 -8.62 -8.78 -1.02
C ASN A 106 -7.82 -8.79 -2.31
N SER A 107 -7.65 -9.97 -2.92
CA SER A 107 -7.04 -10.06 -4.24
C SER A 107 -8.13 -9.91 -5.30
N ILE A 108 -7.96 -8.94 -6.20
CA ILE A 108 -8.95 -8.64 -7.23
C ILE A 108 -8.27 -8.22 -8.53
N SER A 109 -8.98 -8.36 -9.65
CA SER A 109 -8.51 -7.84 -10.93
C SER A 109 -8.15 -6.36 -10.81
N CYS A 110 -7.01 -5.99 -11.37
CA CYS A 110 -6.50 -4.62 -11.40
C CYS A 110 -7.38 -3.67 -12.25
N SER A 111 -8.31 -4.21 -13.06
CA SER A 111 -9.18 -3.45 -13.97
C SER A 111 -10.36 -2.79 -13.25
N SER A 112 -10.09 -2.03 -12.18
CA SER A 112 -11.12 -1.24 -11.50
C SER A 112 -10.61 0.09 -10.97
N SER A 113 -11.42 1.13 -11.14
CA SER A 113 -11.18 2.44 -10.55
C SER A 113 -11.56 2.45 -9.07
N LYS A 114 -10.61 2.83 -8.22
CA LYS A 114 -10.80 2.93 -6.76
C LYS A 114 -9.95 4.05 -6.19
N TYR A 115 -10.34 4.53 -5.01
CA TYR A 115 -9.46 5.34 -4.17
C TYR A 115 -8.12 4.64 -4.00
N TYR A 116 -7.07 5.40 -3.75
CA TYR A 116 -5.73 4.84 -3.55
C TYR A 116 -4.98 5.63 -2.49
N VAL A 117 -3.96 5.00 -1.92
CA VAL A 117 -3.19 5.60 -0.84
C VAL A 117 -1.75 5.75 -1.26
N CYS A 118 -1.29 7.00 -1.30
CA CYS A 118 0.11 7.32 -1.43
C CYS A 118 0.77 7.39 -0.06
N GLN A 119 2.06 7.06 0.00
CA GLN A 119 2.90 7.36 1.14
C GLN A 119 3.79 8.56 0.83
N GLU A 120 4.01 9.38 1.84
CA GLU A 120 4.98 10.46 1.83
C GLU A 120 5.85 10.28 3.06
N CYS A 121 7.15 10.37 2.90
CA CYS A 121 8.09 10.76 3.91
C CYS A 121 8.20 12.27 3.88
N LYS A 122 8.01 12.96 5.01
CA LYS A 122 8.41 14.37 5.11
C LYS A 122 9.93 14.44 4.90
N SER A 123 10.37 14.60 3.66
CA SER A 123 11.66 15.20 3.40
C SER A 123 11.66 16.53 4.17
N PRO A 124 12.66 16.78 5.04
CA PRO A 124 12.77 18.11 5.62
C PRO A 124 12.79 19.11 4.46
N PRO A 125 12.08 20.25 4.56
CA PRO A 125 12.14 21.26 3.52
C PRO A 125 13.61 21.52 3.21
N ILE A 126 13.97 21.44 1.92
CA ILE A 126 15.33 21.76 1.47
C ILE A 126 15.54 23.23 1.84
N LEU A 127 16.21 23.48 2.96
CA LEU A 127 16.71 24.79 3.29
C LEU A 127 17.88 25.04 2.34
N PHE A 128 17.63 25.80 1.29
CA PHE A 128 18.71 26.45 0.55
C PHE A 128 19.35 27.45 1.52
N VAL A 129 20.55 27.11 2.01
CA VAL A 129 21.43 28.01 2.77
C VAL A 129 22.23 28.84 1.80
#